data_AF-A0A9Q1CLD1-F1
#
_entry.id   AF-A0A9Q1CLD1-F1
#
_cell.length_a   1.000
_cell.length_b   1.000
_cell.length_c   1.000
_cell.angle_alpha   90.00
_cell.angle_beta   90.00
_cell.angle_gamma   90.00
#
_symmetry.space_group_name_H-M   'P 1'
#
loop_
_entity.id
_entity.type
_entity.pdbx_description
1 polymer ?
#
loop_
_entity_poly.entity_id
_entity_poly.type
_entity_poly.pdbx_seq_one_letter_code
_entity_poly.pdbx_strand_id
1 'polypeptide(L)'
;MFCLSVDVGKNILPTNSKRDPPLKSASYTLQKFLSGPILRVKHLVKKSSNLSTCEVVGEGLHRAEVGVISSITVILDPMRTQDFQQFFFSVLAVGEDHIFPANPQPVFSNSTNITFTYVPTLPGEYDLYVEEIFQRPPWQKQVPGSPFRLIVQGHHELNTDDFKVQTDNLPSCQTISRKDPSWVEGEWMTRKLTGRKHGVLRSGWVFQPKRCSFDIFTTDDIEIAAASKVPKTIAILGSSRERGIFLSLVDLALRKQEKLHIVQSDLSKCWGFVEFQLGNLHFIYQDFRVYKVDDIHATRNEGVNITCHNEKIAKEGNNLFQDAMKFLEKTLFGSRLWPDIIFLDTSKQKLSLLVEKIPPSWGGTIYPVQNFKSKCLAYYNALGLLAAQNEAKASLSVDPRVDILDGFTLSTGMRHATQSSPFIIKSHHLHHFCKELNGEMRVCGNPTEMIAQFLLGQVIAPKGRDVWMKSIDYKMREKVRLSNTRTIRVCHDCPKTLMPFHIKSEPDLHCYESAEGLQLNLEQTYTVWNDRPCPKECMQTQPVGKVYTQSGSVDVRQCTIR
;
A
#
# COMPACT_ATOMS: atom_id res chain seq x y z
N MET A 1 18.95 -30.03 -85.96
CA MET A 1 20.08 -29.18 -86.44
C MET A 1 21.04 -28.96 -85.28
N PHE A 2 22.26 -28.46 -85.51
CA PHE A 2 23.45 -28.73 -84.67
C PHE A 2 23.49 -28.07 -83.27
N CYS A 3 23.86 -28.91 -82.28
CA CYS A 3 24.98 -28.82 -81.31
C CYS A 3 25.56 -27.48 -80.80
N LEU A 4 25.88 -27.48 -79.47
CA LEU A 4 27.07 -26.87 -78.79
C LEU A 4 27.14 -25.32 -78.75
N SER A 5 27.86 -24.62 -77.84
CA SER A 5 28.71 -24.91 -76.65
C SER A 5 28.59 -23.69 -75.66
N VAL A 6 28.67 -23.76 -74.31
CA VAL A 6 29.84 -23.77 -73.37
C VAL A 6 31.11 -23.00 -73.85
N ASP A 7 31.94 -22.32 -73.05
CA ASP A 7 32.00 -21.98 -71.60
C ASP A 7 32.17 -20.42 -71.46
N VAL A 8 32.80 -19.66 -70.53
CA VAL A 8 33.73 -19.76 -69.37
C VAL A 8 33.38 -18.60 -68.41
N GLY A 9 33.57 -18.62 -67.07
CA GLY A 9 34.00 -19.68 -66.16
C GLY A 9 34.92 -19.17 -65.02
N LYS A 10 34.52 -19.42 -63.74
CA LYS A 10 35.28 -19.16 -62.47
C LYS A 10 35.46 -17.66 -62.12
N ASN A 11 35.50 -17.21 -60.86
CA ASN A 11 35.57 -17.85 -59.53
C ASN A 11 34.92 -16.89 -58.48
N ILE A 12 34.63 -17.17 -57.20
CA ILE A 12 34.86 -18.33 -56.31
C ILE A 12 33.68 -18.46 -55.28
N LEU A 13 33.94 -18.74 -53.99
CA LEU A 13 33.01 -19.02 -52.86
C LEU A 13 33.64 -18.49 -51.54
N PRO A 14 33.06 -18.59 -50.32
CA PRO A 14 31.75 -19.11 -49.87
C PRO A 14 30.91 -18.05 -49.06
N THR A 15 29.67 -18.26 -48.59
CA THR A 15 29.26 -19.16 -47.48
C THR A 15 27.74 -19.33 -47.38
N ASN A 16 27.31 -20.37 -46.64
CA ASN A 16 25.90 -20.72 -46.42
C ASN A 16 25.17 -19.72 -45.50
N SER A 17 23.93 -19.38 -45.85
CA SER A 17 22.89 -19.08 -44.84
C SER A 17 21.70 -20.02 -45.03
N LYS A 18 21.28 -20.68 -43.94
CA LYS A 18 19.99 -21.38 -43.92
C LYS A 18 18.90 -20.31 -43.84
N ARG A 19 17.89 -20.39 -44.70
CA ARG A 19 16.69 -19.55 -44.57
C ARG A 19 15.78 -20.20 -43.53
N ASP A 20 15.71 -19.61 -42.34
CA ASP A 20 14.68 -19.97 -41.37
C ASP A 20 13.28 -19.65 -41.94
N PRO A 21 12.26 -20.47 -41.64
CA PRO A 21 10.91 -20.21 -42.09
C PRO A 21 10.36 -18.93 -41.43
N PRO A 22 9.49 -18.17 -42.11
CA PRO A 22 8.93 -16.95 -41.54
C PRO A 22 8.16 -17.26 -40.26
N LEU A 23 8.50 -16.57 -39.15
CA LEU A 23 7.70 -16.64 -37.93
C LEU A 23 6.29 -16.16 -38.25
N LYS A 24 5.34 -17.10 -38.28
CA LYS A 24 3.92 -16.77 -38.19
C LYS A 24 3.74 -16.01 -36.88
N SER A 25 3.30 -14.75 -36.97
CA SER A 25 2.91 -13.96 -35.81
C SER A 25 1.74 -14.67 -35.14
N ALA A 26 2.04 -15.41 -34.07
CA ALA A 26 1.01 -16.00 -33.23
C ALA A 26 0.17 -14.85 -32.67
N SER A 27 -1.05 -14.70 -33.17
CA SER A 27 -2.02 -13.79 -32.57
C SER A 27 -2.29 -14.33 -31.17
N TYR A 28 -1.71 -13.68 -30.16
CA TYR A 28 -1.81 -14.12 -28.77
C TYR A 28 -3.28 -14.02 -28.37
N THR A 29 -3.95 -15.18 -28.33
CA THR A 29 -5.35 -15.28 -27.88
C THR A 29 -5.46 -14.54 -26.57
N LEU A 30 -6.21 -13.44 -26.60
CA LEU A 30 -6.33 -12.48 -25.50
C LEU A 30 -6.50 -13.25 -24.18
N GLN A 31 -5.64 -12.98 -23.19
CA GLN A 31 -5.81 -13.54 -21.84
C GLN A 31 -7.27 -13.28 -21.41
N LYS A 32 -7.86 -14.14 -20.56
CA LYS A 32 -9.07 -13.73 -19.81
C LYS A 32 -8.68 -12.48 -19.04
N PHE A 33 -9.10 -11.31 -19.55
CA PHE A 33 -8.68 -10.03 -19.00
C PHE A 33 -9.15 -9.90 -17.56
N LEU A 34 -8.54 -8.96 -16.82
CA LEU A 34 -8.90 -8.55 -15.47
C LEU A 34 -10.32 -7.95 -15.46
N SER A 35 -11.31 -8.81 -15.66
CA SER A 35 -12.71 -8.47 -15.89
C SER A 35 -13.55 -8.73 -14.65
N GLY A 36 -12.95 -8.55 -13.46
CA GLY A 36 -13.68 -8.50 -12.20
C GLY A 36 -14.89 -7.55 -12.34
N PRO A 37 -16.05 -7.91 -11.77
CA PRO A 37 -17.21 -7.05 -11.85
C PRO A 37 -16.87 -5.72 -11.19
N ILE A 38 -17.15 -4.60 -11.87
CA ILE A 38 -17.23 -3.32 -11.17
C ILE A 38 -18.29 -3.52 -10.11
N LEU A 39 -17.91 -3.38 -8.83
CA LEU A 39 -18.85 -3.51 -7.73
C LEU A 39 -19.77 -2.27 -7.72
N ARG A 40 -20.80 -2.31 -8.58
CA ARG A 40 -21.84 -1.28 -8.77
C ARG A 40 -22.71 -0.99 -7.54
N VAL A 41 -22.33 -1.48 -6.36
CA VAL A 41 -22.82 -0.94 -5.11
C VAL A 41 -22.30 0.50 -5.07
N LYS A 42 -23.16 1.47 -5.41
CA LYS A 42 -22.85 2.90 -5.26
C LYS A 42 -22.20 3.07 -3.90
N HIS A 43 -21.00 3.63 -3.87
CA HIS A 43 -20.20 3.79 -2.65
C HIS A 43 -20.80 4.88 -1.78
N LEU A 44 -21.96 4.56 -1.21
CA LEU A 44 -22.80 5.47 -0.44
C LEU A 44 -22.11 5.75 0.89
N VAL A 45 -21.31 6.82 0.87
CA VAL A 45 -20.86 7.54 2.05
C VAL A 45 -22.09 7.79 2.90
N LYS A 46 -22.20 7.05 4.01
CA LYS A 46 -23.35 7.18 4.91
C LYS A 46 -23.38 8.62 5.40
N LYS A 47 -24.43 9.38 5.04
CA LYS A 47 -24.59 10.77 5.49
C LYS A 47 -24.34 10.86 6.99
N SER A 48 -23.45 11.76 7.39
CA SER A 48 -23.11 11.90 8.81
C SER A 48 -24.33 12.46 9.52
N SER A 49 -24.68 11.90 10.68
CA SER A 49 -25.71 12.47 11.56
C SER A 49 -25.30 13.82 12.15
N ASN A 50 -24.03 14.19 11.99
CA ASN A 50 -23.43 15.36 12.59
C ASN A 50 -23.02 16.34 11.47
N LEU A 51 -23.62 17.52 11.46
CA LEU A 51 -23.25 18.61 10.57
C LEU A 51 -22.12 19.45 11.18
N SER A 52 -21.29 20.05 10.31
CA SER A 52 -20.33 21.09 10.68
C SER A 52 -21.07 22.39 11.05
N THR A 53 -20.40 23.23 11.83
CA THR A 53 -20.81 24.64 12.03
C THR A 53 -20.17 25.58 11.01
N CYS A 54 -19.25 25.09 10.18
CA CYS A 54 -18.66 25.84 9.06
C CYS A 54 -19.55 25.78 7.82
N GLU A 55 -19.43 26.80 6.96
CA GLU A 55 -20.16 26.92 5.69
C GLU A 55 -19.21 26.70 4.50
N VAL A 56 -19.74 26.58 3.28
CA VAL A 56 -18.91 26.52 2.06
C VAL A 56 -19.60 27.24 0.90
N VAL A 57 -18.82 27.98 0.11
CA VAL A 57 -19.29 28.83 -0.99
C VAL A 57 -18.40 28.70 -2.23
N GLY A 58 -18.92 29.10 -3.39
CA GLY A 58 -18.19 29.19 -4.67
C GLY A 58 -18.82 28.35 -5.79
N GLU A 59 -18.69 28.82 -7.04
CA GLU A 59 -19.26 28.16 -8.23
C GLU A 59 -18.80 26.70 -8.39
N GLY A 60 -17.57 26.40 -7.96
CA GLY A 60 -17.00 25.06 -7.93
C GLY A 60 -17.71 24.05 -7.00
N LEU A 61 -18.79 24.44 -6.31
CA LEU A 61 -19.70 23.50 -5.65
C LEU A 61 -20.66 22.82 -6.64
N HIS A 62 -20.93 23.46 -7.78
CA HIS A 62 -22.02 23.08 -8.69
C HIS A 62 -21.59 22.97 -10.15
N ARG A 63 -20.61 23.77 -10.58
CA ARG A 63 -20.11 23.79 -11.96
C ARG A 63 -18.60 23.85 -11.99
N ALA A 64 -18.02 23.07 -12.90
CA ALA A 64 -16.61 23.12 -13.26
C ALA A 64 -16.45 22.76 -14.75
N GLU A 65 -15.26 22.95 -15.30
CA GLU A 65 -14.94 22.63 -16.69
C GLU A 65 -13.63 21.84 -16.79
N VAL A 66 -13.56 20.87 -17.70
CA VAL A 66 -12.39 20.01 -17.89
C VAL A 66 -11.16 20.85 -18.24
N GLY A 67 -10.06 20.65 -17.50
CA GLY A 67 -8.81 21.40 -17.66
C GLY A 67 -8.81 22.80 -17.04
N VAL A 68 -9.94 23.29 -16.52
CA VAL A 68 -10.07 24.62 -15.91
C VAL A 68 -9.96 24.54 -14.38
N ILE A 69 -9.16 25.44 -13.79
CA ILE A 69 -9.04 25.55 -12.32
C ILE A 69 -10.37 26.03 -11.75
N SER A 70 -11.00 25.17 -10.95
CA SER A 70 -12.22 25.45 -10.21
C SER A 70 -11.91 25.53 -8.71
N SER A 71 -12.66 26.35 -7.97
CA SER A 71 -12.42 26.59 -6.55
C SER A 71 -13.69 26.67 -5.72
N ILE A 72 -13.55 26.32 -4.44
CA ILE A 72 -14.55 26.52 -3.38
C ILE A 72 -13.85 27.06 -2.14
N THR A 73 -14.57 27.80 -1.30
CA THR A 73 -14.05 28.35 -0.04
C THR A 73 -14.90 27.87 1.12
N VAL A 74 -14.29 27.13 2.05
CA VAL A 74 -14.90 26.82 3.34
C VAL A 74 -14.76 28.05 4.25
N ILE A 75 -15.88 28.54 4.77
CA ILE A 75 -15.94 29.65 5.73
C ILE A 75 -16.06 29.03 7.12
N LEU A 76 -15.13 29.39 8.00
CA LEU A 76 -15.01 28.82 9.33
C LEU A 76 -15.91 29.58 10.31
N ASP A 77 -16.63 28.81 11.12
CA ASP A 77 -17.24 29.27 12.37
C ASP A 77 -16.18 30.03 13.20
N PRO A 78 -16.44 31.29 13.63
CA PRO A 78 -15.48 32.07 14.42
C PRO A 78 -14.96 31.32 15.66
N MET A 79 -15.79 30.49 16.30
CA MET A 79 -15.40 29.68 17.46
C MET A 79 -14.39 28.57 17.11
N ARG A 80 -14.29 28.17 15.82
CA ARG A 80 -13.32 27.18 15.32
C ARG A 80 -11.93 27.77 15.03
N THR A 81 -11.82 29.09 14.88
CA THR A 81 -10.57 29.74 14.42
C THR A 81 -9.38 29.56 15.37
N GLN A 82 -9.62 29.26 16.64
CA GLN A 82 -8.56 28.94 17.62
C GLN A 82 -8.14 27.46 17.60
N ASP A 83 -8.93 26.60 16.95
CA ASP A 83 -8.87 25.14 17.06
C ASP A 83 -8.27 24.44 15.82
N PHE A 84 -7.71 25.20 14.87
CA PHE A 84 -7.14 24.72 13.59
C PHE A 84 -6.19 23.50 13.68
N GLN A 85 -5.57 23.24 14.84
CA GLN A 85 -4.68 22.10 15.04
C GLN A 85 -5.42 20.79 15.40
N GLN A 86 -6.73 20.85 15.70
CA GLN A 86 -7.55 19.71 16.13
C GLN A 86 -8.37 19.05 15.00
N PHE A 87 -8.63 19.80 13.92
CA PHE A 87 -9.47 19.39 12.79
C PHE A 87 -8.89 19.82 11.43
N PHE A 88 -9.44 19.28 10.34
CA PHE A 88 -9.12 19.65 8.96
C PHE A 88 -10.33 19.41 8.06
N PHE A 89 -10.25 19.81 6.78
CA PHE A 89 -11.27 19.48 5.78
C PHE A 89 -10.74 18.53 4.70
N SER A 90 -11.63 17.70 4.18
CA SER A 90 -11.42 16.97 2.93
C SER A 90 -12.48 17.39 1.92
N VAL A 91 -12.05 17.57 0.67
CA VAL A 91 -12.91 17.89 -0.47
C VAL A 91 -12.65 16.85 -1.55
N LEU A 92 -13.69 16.10 -1.94
CA LEU A 92 -13.58 14.99 -2.89
C LEU A 92 -14.79 14.93 -3.83
N ALA A 93 -14.54 14.90 -5.13
CA ALA A 93 -15.56 14.64 -6.14
C ALA A 93 -15.61 13.13 -6.46
N VAL A 94 -16.80 12.53 -6.34
CA VAL A 94 -17.03 11.09 -6.55
C VAL A 94 -18.06 10.90 -7.67
N GLY A 95 -17.62 10.40 -8.82
CA GLY A 95 -18.48 10.01 -9.95
C GLY A 95 -18.67 8.48 -10.03
N GLU A 96 -19.39 7.99 -11.04
CA GLU A 96 -19.58 6.53 -11.21
C GLU A 96 -18.25 5.81 -11.54
N ASP A 97 -17.42 6.42 -12.38
CA ASP A 97 -16.19 5.79 -12.91
C ASP A 97 -14.90 6.53 -12.57
N HIS A 98 -14.98 7.70 -11.93
CA HIS A 98 -13.86 8.60 -11.68
C HIS A 98 -13.98 9.28 -10.31
N ILE A 99 -12.85 9.41 -9.59
CA ILE A 99 -12.76 10.06 -8.28
C ILE A 99 -11.50 10.92 -8.20
N PHE A 100 -11.67 12.22 -7.92
CA PHE A 100 -10.58 13.20 -7.81
C PHE A 100 -10.72 14.12 -6.56
N PRO A 101 -9.61 14.46 -5.88
CA PRO A 101 -9.61 15.39 -4.75
C PRO A 101 -9.43 16.86 -5.17
N ALA A 102 -9.89 17.77 -4.32
CA ALA A 102 -9.44 19.16 -4.35
C ALA A 102 -8.32 19.39 -3.32
N ASN A 103 -7.33 20.18 -3.71
CA ASN A 103 -6.17 20.49 -2.87
C ASN A 103 -6.43 21.79 -2.08
N PRO A 104 -6.11 21.83 -0.78
CA PRO A 104 -6.16 23.07 -0.01
C PRO A 104 -5.09 24.05 -0.50
N GLN A 105 -5.42 25.34 -0.53
CA GLN A 105 -4.44 26.41 -0.70
C GLN A 105 -3.74 26.72 0.64
N PRO A 106 -2.59 27.43 0.63
CA PRO A 106 -1.93 27.89 1.85
C PRO A 106 -2.85 28.77 2.70
N VAL A 107 -3.00 28.41 3.98
CA VAL A 107 -3.83 29.11 4.95
C VAL A 107 -2.93 29.83 5.96
N PHE A 108 -3.14 31.13 6.14
CA PHE A 108 -2.47 31.92 7.17
C PHE A 108 -3.17 31.76 8.53
N SER A 109 -2.43 31.91 9.64
CA SER A 109 -2.88 31.54 10.99
C SER A 109 -4.18 32.19 11.48
N ASN A 110 -4.60 33.29 10.87
CA ASN A 110 -5.76 34.09 11.27
C ASN A 110 -6.88 34.06 10.20
N SER A 111 -6.78 33.19 9.19
CA SER A 111 -7.78 33.12 8.12
C SER A 111 -9.07 32.48 8.60
N THR A 112 -10.22 33.15 8.41
CA THR A 112 -11.55 32.55 8.54
C THR A 112 -11.89 31.65 7.35
N ASN A 113 -11.08 31.64 6.29
CA ASN A 113 -11.41 31.06 5.00
C ASN A 113 -10.36 30.03 4.58
N ILE A 114 -10.80 28.86 4.09
CA ILE A 114 -9.93 27.84 3.49
C ILE A 114 -10.38 27.61 2.05
N THR A 115 -9.61 28.12 1.09
CA THR A 115 -9.86 27.86 -0.33
C THR A 115 -9.32 26.48 -0.73
N PHE A 116 -10.13 25.69 -1.41
CA PHE A 116 -9.75 24.46 -2.09
C PHE A 116 -9.80 24.69 -3.60
N THR A 117 -8.86 24.08 -4.33
CA THR A 117 -8.75 24.18 -5.80
C THR A 117 -8.59 22.81 -6.43
N TYR A 118 -9.25 22.59 -7.56
CA TYR A 118 -9.15 21.36 -8.36
C TYR A 118 -9.19 21.67 -9.86
N VAL A 119 -8.75 20.72 -10.67
CA VAL A 119 -8.82 20.76 -12.14
C VAL A 119 -9.39 19.43 -12.59
N PRO A 120 -10.67 19.36 -13.02
CA PRO A 120 -11.24 18.10 -13.49
C PRO A 120 -10.57 17.64 -14.78
N THR A 121 -10.28 16.35 -14.88
CA THR A 121 -9.75 15.73 -16.10
C THR A 121 -10.84 15.15 -17.01
N LEU A 122 -12.05 14.91 -16.48
CA LEU A 122 -13.12 14.18 -17.15
C LEU A 122 -14.50 14.82 -16.90
N PRO A 123 -15.34 15.00 -17.93
CA PRO A 123 -16.67 15.57 -17.77
C PRO A 123 -17.64 14.56 -17.14
N GLY A 124 -18.72 15.06 -16.53
CA GLY A 124 -19.74 14.21 -15.92
C GLY A 124 -20.42 14.82 -14.68
N GLU A 125 -21.21 14.00 -14.01
CA GLU A 125 -21.87 14.33 -12.74
C GLU A 125 -21.15 13.65 -11.57
N TYR A 126 -20.86 14.42 -10.52
CA TYR A 126 -20.11 14.00 -9.35
C TYR A 126 -20.83 14.43 -8.06
N ASP A 127 -20.83 13.54 -7.06
CA ASP A 127 -21.13 13.90 -5.67
C ASP A 127 -19.88 14.55 -5.07
N LEU A 128 -19.90 15.87 -4.86
CA LEU A 128 -18.81 16.63 -4.24
C LEU A 128 -18.97 16.67 -2.72
N TYR A 129 -18.22 15.84 -2.03
CA TYR A 129 -18.17 15.78 -0.57
C TYR A 129 -17.25 16.87 -0.02
N VAL A 130 -17.80 17.71 0.87
CA VAL A 130 -17.06 18.64 1.74
C VAL A 130 -17.29 18.22 3.19
N GLU A 131 -16.22 17.85 3.91
CA GLU A 131 -16.30 17.25 5.25
C GLU A 131 -15.24 17.78 6.22
N GLU A 132 -15.66 18.08 7.46
CA GLU A 132 -14.85 18.51 8.61
C GLU A 132 -14.45 17.28 9.44
N ILE A 133 -13.17 17.12 9.77
CA ILE A 133 -12.59 15.83 10.20
C ILE A 133 -11.65 16.02 11.39
N PHE A 134 -11.79 15.19 12.44
CA PHE A 134 -11.26 15.45 13.79
C PHE A 134 -10.31 14.37 14.32
N GLN A 135 -9.30 14.76 15.12
CA GLN A 135 -8.43 13.81 15.84
C GLN A 135 -9.13 12.89 16.85
N ARG A 136 -10.39 13.18 17.21
CA ARG A 136 -11.17 12.52 18.28
C ARG A 136 -12.65 12.38 17.84
N PRO A 137 -13.48 11.56 18.51
CA PRO A 137 -14.92 11.51 18.24
C PRO A 137 -15.60 12.88 18.49
N PRO A 138 -16.59 13.31 17.68
CA PRO A 138 -17.03 12.70 16.43
C PRO A 138 -16.02 12.89 15.31
N TRP A 139 -15.54 11.80 14.73
CA TRP A 139 -14.39 11.78 13.81
C TRP A 139 -14.56 12.58 12.52
N GLN A 140 -15.81 12.84 12.11
CA GLN A 140 -16.18 13.45 10.84
C GLN A 140 -17.57 14.08 10.94
N LYS A 141 -17.74 15.20 10.26
CA LYS A 141 -18.99 15.92 10.07
C LYS A 141 -19.12 16.36 8.61
N GLN A 142 -20.33 16.43 8.10
CA GLN A 142 -20.58 16.97 6.76
C GLN A 142 -20.87 18.48 6.85
N VAL A 143 -20.26 19.27 5.97
CA VAL A 143 -20.64 20.70 5.84
C VAL A 143 -22.09 20.76 5.34
N PRO A 144 -22.95 21.67 5.83
CA PRO A 144 -24.33 21.78 5.38
C PRO A 144 -24.42 21.87 3.84
N GLY A 145 -25.29 21.04 3.25
CA GLY A 145 -25.41 20.88 1.79
C GLY A 145 -24.60 19.72 1.19
N SER A 146 -23.58 19.21 1.88
CA SER A 146 -22.73 18.10 1.42
C SER A 146 -23.46 16.74 1.38
N PRO A 147 -23.26 15.89 0.34
CA PRO A 147 -22.53 16.18 -0.89
C PRO A 147 -23.31 17.12 -1.82
N PHE A 148 -22.58 18.01 -2.49
CA PHE A 148 -23.10 18.91 -3.50
C PHE A 148 -23.11 18.22 -4.87
N ARG A 149 -24.15 18.44 -5.67
CA ARG A 149 -24.21 17.97 -7.06
C ARG A 149 -23.31 18.86 -7.92
N LEU A 150 -22.16 18.34 -8.33
CA LEU A 150 -21.19 19.00 -9.21
C LEU A 150 -21.34 18.48 -10.64
N ILE A 151 -21.54 19.40 -11.60
CA ILE A 151 -21.53 19.10 -13.03
C ILE A 151 -20.22 19.61 -13.63
N VAL A 152 -19.39 18.70 -14.12
CA VAL A 152 -18.18 19.02 -14.88
C VAL A 152 -18.53 19.02 -16.36
N GLN A 153 -18.42 20.19 -16.99
CA GLN A 153 -18.60 20.38 -18.43
C GLN A 153 -17.29 20.09 -19.19
N GLY A 154 -17.40 19.72 -20.46
CA GLY A 154 -16.27 19.57 -21.37
C GLY A 154 -16.70 19.88 -22.80
N HIS A 155 -15.78 20.38 -23.62
CA HIS A 155 -16.10 20.84 -24.98
C HIS A 155 -16.55 19.71 -25.94
N HIS A 156 -16.31 18.45 -25.60
CA HIS A 156 -16.66 17.27 -26.39
C HIS A 156 -17.21 16.16 -25.48
N GLU A 157 -18.03 15.26 -26.04
CA GLU A 157 -18.38 14.02 -25.38
C GLU A 157 -17.11 13.20 -25.09
N LEU A 158 -17.06 12.56 -23.93
CA LEU A 158 -15.90 11.77 -23.52
C LEU A 158 -15.79 10.50 -24.38
N ASN A 159 -14.94 10.51 -25.40
CA ASN A 159 -14.58 9.29 -26.11
C ASN A 159 -13.75 8.38 -25.18
N THR A 160 -14.45 7.50 -24.46
CA THR A 160 -13.81 6.59 -23.51
C THR A 160 -12.83 5.63 -24.19
N ASP A 161 -12.92 5.36 -25.51
CA ASP A 161 -11.98 4.48 -26.20
C ASP A 161 -10.66 5.20 -26.54
N ASP A 162 -10.68 6.50 -26.88
CA ASP A 162 -9.45 7.30 -26.99
C ASP A 162 -8.70 7.35 -25.65
N PHE A 163 -9.43 7.51 -24.54
CA PHE A 163 -8.85 7.55 -23.20
C PHE A 163 -8.27 6.17 -22.77
N LYS A 164 -8.89 5.05 -23.18
CA LYS A 164 -8.32 3.70 -23.03
C LYS A 164 -7.03 3.56 -23.85
N VAL A 165 -7.01 4.05 -25.09
CA VAL A 165 -5.82 4.01 -25.95
C VAL A 165 -4.69 4.87 -25.37
N GLN A 166 -5.00 6.06 -24.82
CA GLN A 166 -4.01 6.89 -24.12
C GLN A 166 -3.42 6.18 -22.90
N THR A 167 -4.27 5.59 -22.04
CA THR A 167 -3.81 4.87 -20.84
C THR A 167 -3.11 3.53 -21.13
N ASP A 168 -3.40 2.87 -22.26
CA ASP A 168 -2.63 1.72 -22.76
C ASP A 168 -1.31 2.12 -23.46
N ASN A 169 -1.18 3.37 -23.93
CA ASN A 169 0.07 3.89 -24.50
C ASN A 169 1.06 4.43 -23.45
N LEU A 170 0.62 4.66 -22.21
CA LEU A 170 1.51 5.05 -21.12
C LEU A 170 2.55 3.95 -20.79
N PRO A 171 3.74 4.33 -20.27
CA PRO A 171 4.72 3.37 -19.77
C PRO A 171 4.22 2.70 -18.49
N SER A 172 4.73 1.52 -18.20
CA SER A 172 4.49 0.84 -16.92
C SER A 172 5.07 1.65 -15.75
N CYS A 173 4.29 1.93 -14.70
CA CYS A 173 4.76 2.65 -13.51
C CYS A 173 5.91 1.94 -12.79
N GLN A 174 6.04 0.62 -13.01
CA GLN A 174 7.16 -0.16 -12.52
C GLN A 174 8.51 0.25 -13.18
N THR A 175 8.46 0.84 -14.38
CA THR A 175 9.64 1.15 -15.22
C THR A 175 10.14 2.60 -15.16
N ILE A 176 9.37 3.53 -14.59
CA ILE A 176 9.74 4.95 -14.53
C ILE A 176 10.61 5.28 -13.31
N SER A 177 11.36 6.39 -13.37
CA SER A 177 12.07 6.93 -12.22
C SER A 177 11.11 7.51 -11.18
N ARG A 178 11.38 7.20 -9.90
CA ARG A 178 10.55 7.58 -8.74
C ARG A 178 11.27 8.54 -7.78
N LYS A 179 12.30 9.23 -8.29
CA LYS A 179 13.06 10.26 -7.56
C LYS A 179 12.36 11.64 -7.53
N ASP A 180 11.15 11.74 -8.07
CA ASP A 180 10.32 12.94 -8.15
C ASP A 180 8.90 12.59 -7.65
N PRO A 181 8.41 13.16 -6.51
CA PRO A 181 7.09 12.83 -5.96
C PRO A 181 5.91 13.00 -6.92
N SER A 182 6.02 13.84 -7.96
CA SER A 182 4.94 14.01 -8.94
C SER A 182 4.66 12.75 -9.77
N TRP A 183 5.50 11.70 -9.67
CA TRP A 183 5.28 10.43 -10.37
C TRP A 183 3.95 9.74 -9.98
N VAL A 184 3.42 10.01 -8.78
CA VAL A 184 2.10 9.53 -8.32
C VAL A 184 1.00 10.60 -8.37
N GLU A 185 1.21 11.75 -9.03
CA GLU A 185 0.08 12.63 -9.34
C GLU A 185 -0.88 11.93 -10.31
N GLY A 186 -2.11 11.71 -9.86
CA GLY A 186 -3.10 10.91 -10.58
C GLY A 186 -4.43 10.84 -9.85
N GLU A 187 -5.35 10.10 -10.45
CA GLU A 187 -6.75 9.99 -10.03
C GLU A 187 -7.19 8.53 -9.98
N TRP A 188 -8.31 8.25 -9.30
CA TRP A 188 -8.86 6.90 -9.22
C TRP A 188 -9.94 6.69 -10.29
N MET A 189 -9.81 5.64 -11.10
CA MET A 189 -10.72 5.34 -12.21
C MET A 189 -11.12 3.88 -12.30
N THR A 190 -12.23 3.58 -12.98
CA THR A 190 -12.66 2.21 -13.30
C THR A 190 -12.16 1.75 -14.66
N ARG A 191 -12.25 0.43 -14.88
CA ARG A 191 -12.12 -0.25 -16.18
C ARG A 191 -13.12 0.17 -17.29
N LYS A 192 -13.99 1.18 -17.08
CA LYS A 192 -14.70 1.84 -18.19
C LYS A 192 -13.83 2.91 -18.88
N LEU A 193 -12.87 3.45 -18.15
CA LEU A 193 -11.98 4.53 -18.60
C LEU A 193 -10.56 3.99 -18.84
N THR A 194 -10.03 3.19 -17.94
CA THR A 194 -8.66 2.69 -18.07
C THR A 194 -8.53 1.58 -19.12
N GLY A 195 -7.40 1.62 -19.83
CA GLY A 195 -7.02 0.67 -20.86
C GLY A 195 -6.87 -0.78 -20.38
N ARG A 196 -6.79 -1.70 -21.34
CA ARG A 196 -6.83 -3.15 -21.07
C ARG A 196 -5.46 -3.75 -20.74
N LYS A 197 -4.37 -3.20 -21.30
CA LYS A 197 -3.00 -3.75 -21.25
C LYS A 197 -2.47 -3.88 -19.83
N HIS A 198 -2.68 -2.84 -19.02
CA HIS A 198 -2.18 -2.74 -17.65
C HIS A 198 -3.13 -3.36 -16.62
N GLY A 199 -4.45 -3.30 -16.88
CA GLY A 199 -5.47 -3.94 -16.06
C GLY A 199 -6.04 -3.07 -14.93
N VAL A 200 -6.81 -3.69 -14.04
CA VAL A 200 -7.41 -3.06 -12.86
C VAL A 200 -7.39 -4.00 -11.65
N LEU A 201 -7.48 -3.43 -10.45
CA LEU A 201 -7.63 -4.17 -9.19
C LEU A 201 -8.91 -5.03 -9.21
N ARG A 202 -9.00 -6.00 -8.29
CA ARG A 202 -10.12 -6.96 -8.23
C ARG A 202 -11.50 -6.29 -8.10
N SER A 203 -11.55 -5.11 -7.46
CA SER A 203 -12.75 -4.27 -7.31
C SER A 203 -13.23 -3.56 -8.59
N GLY A 204 -12.45 -3.61 -9.68
CA GLY A 204 -12.72 -2.92 -10.94
C GLY A 204 -12.15 -1.50 -11.04
N TRP A 205 -11.50 -1.01 -9.97
CA TRP A 205 -10.82 0.29 -9.88
C TRP A 205 -9.31 0.16 -10.09
N VAL A 206 -8.64 1.26 -10.44
CA VAL A 206 -7.18 1.41 -10.40
C VAL A 206 -6.81 2.88 -10.17
N PHE A 207 -5.64 3.15 -9.60
CA PHE A 207 -5.09 4.50 -9.55
C PHE A 207 -4.26 4.76 -10.81
N GLN A 208 -4.50 5.87 -11.49
CA GLN A 208 -3.87 6.22 -12.76
C GLN A 208 -3.06 7.51 -12.60
N PRO A 209 -1.72 7.41 -12.47
CA PRO A 209 -0.85 8.57 -12.59
C PRO A 209 -0.88 9.18 -14.00
N LYS A 210 -0.68 10.49 -14.08
CA LYS A 210 -0.59 11.26 -15.34
C LYS A 210 0.55 10.79 -16.26
N ARG A 211 1.55 10.08 -15.72
CA ARG A 211 2.86 9.79 -16.35
C ARG A 211 3.09 8.31 -16.65
N CYS A 212 2.27 7.40 -16.11
CA CYS A 212 2.44 5.96 -16.23
C CYS A 212 1.16 5.20 -15.86
N SER A 213 1.05 3.94 -16.28
CA SER A 213 -0.02 3.01 -15.88
C SER A 213 0.56 1.87 -15.05
N PHE A 214 -0.06 1.50 -13.93
CA PHE A 214 0.42 0.40 -13.10
C PHE A 214 0.10 -0.95 -13.73
N ASP A 215 1.12 -1.79 -13.95
CA ASP A 215 0.87 -3.20 -14.28
C ASP A 215 0.20 -3.91 -13.10
N ILE A 216 -0.93 -4.59 -13.36
CA ILE A 216 -1.66 -5.39 -12.38
C ILE A 216 -1.43 -6.89 -12.65
N PHE A 217 -1.17 -7.65 -11.59
CA PHE A 217 -0.82 -9.07 -11.63
C PHE A 217 -1.99 -9.92 -11.12
N THR A 218 -2.33 -10.95 -11.89
CA THR A 218 -3.32 -11.97 -11.50
C THR A 218 -2.70 -13.02 -10.56
N THR A 219 -3.53 -13.84 -9.91
CA THR A 219 -3.04 -15.03 -9.18
C THR A 219 -2.31 -16.01 -10.11
N ASP A 220 -2.73 -16.17 -11.38
CA ASP A 220 -1.97 -16.89 -12.43
C ASP A 220 -0.54 -16.31 -12.59
N ASP A 221 -0.42 -14.98 -12.72
CA ASP A 221 0.87 -14.30 -12.89
C ASP A 221 1.76 -14.49 -11.63
N ILE A 222 1.16 -14.43 -10.44
CA ILE A 222 1.86 -14.65 -9.16
C ILE A 222 2.31 -16.11 -9.02
N GLU A 223 1.54 -17.09 -9.49
CA GLU A 223 1.95 -18.50 -9.53
C GLU A 223 3.11 -18.74 -10.48
N ILE A 224 3.10 -18.10 -11.65
CA ILE A 224 4.23 -18.15 -12.59
C ILE A 224 5.48 -17.50 -11.97
N ALA A 225 5.34 -16.40 -11.22
CA ALA A 225 6.44 -15.80 -10.48
C ALA A 225 6.96 -16.70 -9.34
N ALA A 226 6.08 -17.32 -8.58
CA ALA A 226 6.41 -18.29 -7.53
C ALA A 226 7.15 -19.54 -8.05
N ALA A 227 6.90 -19.94 -9.31
CA ALA A 227 7.61 -21.02 -9.98
C ALA A 227 8.97 -20.61 -10.59
N SER A 228 9.37 -19.34 -10.47
CA SER A 228 10.70 -18.84 -10.87
C SER A 228 11.84 -19.65 -10.23
N LYS A 229 12.99 -19.75 -10.93
CA LYS A 229 14.23 -20.30 -10.34
C LYS A 229 14.94 -19.33 -9.38
N VAL A 230 14.65 -18.04 -9.49
CA VAL A 230 15.23 -16.97 -8.66
C VAL A 230 14.24 -16.66 -7.53
N PRO A 231 14.61 -16.84 -6.25
CA PRO A 231 13.82 -16.41 -5.12
C PRO A 231 13.52 -14.92 -5.14
N LYS A 232 12.34 -14.55 -4.65
CA LYS A 232 11.78 -13.20 -4.73
C LYS A 232 11.09 -12.83 -3.42
N THR A 233 11.48 -11.72 -2.81
CA THR A 233 11.15 -11.44 -1.40
C THR A 233 10.74 -9.97 -1.18
N ILE A 234 9.55 -9.74 -0.60
CA ILE A 234 9.04 -8.42 -0.21
C ILE A 234 8.92 -8.36 1.32
N ALA A 235 9.60 -7.43 1.98
CA ALA A 235 9.48 -7.19 3.42
C ALA A 235 8.64 -5.93 3.72
N ILE A 236 7.60 -6.07 4.54
CA ILE A 236 6.68 -5.02 4.98
C ILE A 236 6.91 -4.74 6.47
N LEU A 237 7.61 -3.65 6.79
CA LEU A 237 8.01 -3.29 8.15
C LEU A 237 7.20 -2.09 8.65
N GLY A 238 6.18 -2.31 9.48
CA GLY A 238 5.34 -1.20 9.90
C GLY A 238 4.33 -1.50 11.00
N SER A 239 3.20 -0.81 10.99
CA SER A 239 2.12 -0.98 11.96
C SER A 239 0.97 -1.83 11.39
N SER A 240 -0.12 -1.91 12.16
CA SER A 240 -1.44 -2.36 11.72
C SER A 240 -1.92 -1.84 10.35
N ARG A 241 -1.48 -0.65 9.89
CA ARG A 241 -1.86 -0.12 8.56
C ARG A 241 -1.08 -0.83 7.46
N GLU A 242 0.23 -0.88 7.60
CA GLU A 242 1.16 -1.47 6.65
C GLU A 242 0.98 -2.99 6.57
N ARG A 243 0.58 -3.64 7.68
CA ARG A 243 0.10 -5.03 7.71
C ARG A 243 -1.06 -5.30 6.72
N GLY A 244 -1.86 -4.30 6.38
CA GLY A 244 -2.90 -4.40 5.35
C GLY A 244 -2.34 -4.65 3.95
N ILE A 245 -1.15 -4.15 3.65
CA ILE A 245 -0.43 -4.38 2.38
C ILE A 245 0.08 -5.81 2.34
N PHE A 246 0.70 -6.28 3.42
CA PHE A 246 1.11 -7.68 3.56
C PHE A 246 -0.08 -8.64 3.39
N LEU A 247 -1.19 -8.37 4.07
CA LEU A 247 -2.41 -9.17 3.93
C LEU A 247 -2.99 -9.08 2.51
N SER A 248 -2.84 -7.96 1.82
CA SER A 248 -3.23 -7.81 0.40
C SER A 248 -2.31 -8.63 -0.54
N LEU A 249 -0.99 -8.66 -0.31
CA LEU A 249 -0.05 -9.51 -1.05
C LEU A 249 -0.42 -10.99 -0.92
N VAL A 250 -0.69 -11.44 0.32
CA VAL A 250 -1.10 -12.83 0.60
C VAL A 250 -2.48 -13.13 -0.03
N ASP A 251 -3.46 -12.24 0.08
CA ASP A 251 -4.77 -12.42 -0.55
C ASP A 251 -4.70 -12.43 -2.09
N LEU A 252 -3.77 -11.71 -2.72
CA LEU A 252 -3.53 -11.81 -4.17
C LEU A 252 -2.88 -13.15 -4.56
N ALA A 253 -1.95 -13.65 -3.76
CA ALA A 253 -1.23 -14.90 -4.03
C ALA A 253 -2.07 -16.16 -3.77
N LEU A 254 -3.02 -16.14 -2.84
CA LEU A 254 -3.86 -17.29 -2.48
C LEU A 254 -5.02 -17.53 -3.47
N ARG A 255 -5.26 -18.80 -3.79
CA ARG A 255 -6.46 -19.27 -4.50
C ARG A 255 -7.69 -19.15 -3.60
N LYS A 256 -8.89 -19.17 -4.20
CA LYS A 256 -10.18 -18.92 -3.52
C LYS A 256 -10.46 -19.81 -2.31
N GLN A 257 -10.06 -21.09 -2.36
CA GLN A 257 -10.27 -22.04 -1.27
C GLN A 257 -9.21 -21.88 -0.17
N GLU A 258 -7.96 -21.65 -0.55
CA GLU A 258 -6.85 -21.59 0.41
C GLU A 258 -6.96 -20.41 1.40
N LYS A 259 -7.66 -19.34 1.00
CA LYS A 259 -7.96 -18.16 1.81
C LYS A 259 -9.24 -18.28 2.64
N LEU A 260 -9.90 -19.44 2.69
CA LEU A 260 -11.14 -19.65 3.47
C LEU A 260 -10.98 -19.22 4.94
N HIS A 261 -9.82 -19.50 5.53
CA HIS A 261 -9.49 -19.29 6.94
C HIS A 261 -8.55 -18.11 7.21
N ILE A 262 -8.30 -17.23 6.23
CA ILE A 262 -7.32 -16.14 6.37
C ILE A 262 -7.57 -15.26 7.61
N VAL A 263 -8.84 -15.01 7.96
CA VAL A 263 -9.26 -14.20 9.13
C VAL A 263 -8.87 -14.85 10.46
N GLN A 264 -8.90 -16.19 10.54
CA GLN A 264 -8.60 -16.99 11.73
C GLN A 264 -7.13 -17.44 11.79
N SER A 265 -6.42 -17.41 10.66
CA SER A 265 -5.02 -17.82 10.54
C SER A 265 -4.05 -16.89 11.28
N ASP A 266 -2.83 -17.39 11.50
CA ASP A 266 -1.74 -16.68 12.18
C ASP A 266 -1.38 -15.36 11.47
N LEU A 267 -1.44 -15.32 10.14
CA LEU A 267 -1.22 -14.11 9.33
C LEU A 267 -2.12 -12.94 9.74
N SER A 268 -3.38 -13.22 10.10
CA SER A 268 -4.36 -12.24 10.56
C SER A 268 -4.16 -11.86 12.03
N LYS A 269 -3.81 -12.85 12.86
CA LYS A 269 -3.70 -12.71 14.32
C LYS A 269 -2.36 -12.15 14.79
N CYS A 270 -1.27 -12.34 14.03
CA CYS A 270 0.09 -12.06 14.47
C CYS A 270 0.41 -10.55 14.51
N TRP A 271 1.17 -10.16 15.55
CA TRP A 271 1.58 -8.77 15.79
C TRP A 271 3.11 -8.60 15.89
N GLY A 272 3.87 -9.55 15.33
CA GLY A 272 5.34 -9.56 15.29
C GLY A 272 5.81 -9.98 13.91
N PHE A 273 6.58 -11.06 13.84
CA PHE A 273 7.11 -11.58 12.58
C PHE A 273 6.16 -12.57 11.92
N VAL A 274 5.92 -12.43 10.62
CA VAL A 274 5.36 -13.50 9.77
C VAL A 274 6.05 -13.51 8.42
N GLU A 275 6.36 -14.69 7.93
CA GLU A 275 6.73 -14.99 6.55
C GLU A 275 5.65 -15.88 5.92
N PHE A 276 5.16 -15.47 4.75
CA PHE A 276 4.35 -16.28 3.84
C PHE A 276 5.21 -16.63 2.63
N GLN A 277 5.31 -17.91 2.29
CA GLN A 277 6.05 -18.42 1.15
C GLN A 277 5.11 -19.22 0.23
N LEU A 278 5.14 -18.89 -1.05
CA LEU A 278 4.55 -19.66 -2.15
C LEU A 278 5.67 -19.98 -3.15
N GLY A 279 6.15 -21.22 -3.16
CA GLY A 279 7.31 -21.61 -3.98
C GLY A 279 8.54 -20.75 -3.67
N ASN A 280 9.04 -20.02 -4.66
CA ASN A 280 10.15 -19.09 -4.55
C ASN A 280 9.73 -17.62 -4.37
N LEU A 281 8.44 -17.34 -4.07
CA LEU A 281 7.95 -16.00 -3.74
C LEU A 281 7.64 -15.90 -2.24
N HIS A 282 8.26 -14.94 -1.57
CA HIS A 282 8.21 -14.73 -0.12
C HIS A 282 7.66 -13.33 0.20
N PHE A 283 6.74 -13.24 1.15
CA PHE A 283 6.31 -11.99 1.76
C PHE A 283 6.62 -12.05 3.25
N ILE A 284 7.27 -11.02 3.77
CA ILE A 284 7.60 -10.88 5.20
C ILE A 284 6.82 -9.69 5.77
N TYR A 285 6.29 -9.83 6.97
CA TYR A 285 5.79 -8.74 7.81
C TYR A 285 6.52 -8.74 9.15
N GLN A 286 6.85 -7.54 9.63
CA GLN A 286 7.26 -7.32 11.02
C GLN A 286 6.52 -6.08 11.56
N ASP A 287 5.99 -6.18 12.78
CA ASP A 287 5.51 -5.00 13.49
C ASP A 287 6.70 -4.13 13.92
N PHE A 288 6.89 -3.01 13.22
CA PHE A 288 8.14 -2.26 13.17
C PHE A 288 7.87 -0.77 13.44
N ARG A 289 7.19 -0.47 14.56
CA ARG A 289 6.73 0.89 14.90
C ARG A 289 7.85 1.84 15.40
N VAL A 290 9.03 1.78 14.78
CA VAL A 290 10.23 2.60 15.07
C VAL A 290 9.97 4.10 15.00
N TYR A 291 9.00 4.52 14.19
CA TYR A 291 8.56 5.91 14.13
C TYR A 291 8.09 6.46 15.50
N LYS A 292 7.69 5.60 16.45
CA LYS A 292 7.28 5.97 17.84
C LYS A 292 8.43 6.09 18.86
N VAL A 293 9.68 5.82 18.48
CA VAL A 293 10.82 5.97 19.40
C VAL A 293 11.31 7.41 19.33
N ASP A 294 10.95 8.26 20.31
CA ASP A 294 11.25 9.69 20.25
C ASP A 294 12.75 9.99 20.42
N ASP A 295 13.44 9.22 21.28
CA ASP A 295 14.90 9.30 21.47
C ASP A 295 15.63 8.12 20.81
N ILE A 296 16.36 8.43 19.72
CA ILE A 296 17.23 7.50 18.98
C ILE A 296 18.60 7.28 19.67
N HIS A 297 18.94 8.09 20.68
CA HIS A 297 20.21 8.08 21.41
C HIS A 297 20.06 7.61 22.88
N ALA A 298 18.93 7.00 23.24
CA ALA A 298 18.54 6.54 24.58
C ALA A 298 19.44 5.45 25.24
N THR A 299 20.65 5.25 24.73
CA THR A 299 21.68 4.32 25.18
C THR A 299 22.75 5.04 26.01
N ARG A 300 22.50 5.27 27.31
CA ARG A 300 23.57 5.46 28.34
C ARG A 300 23.14 5.56 29.81
N ASN A 301 21.86 5.73 30.15
CA ASN A 301 21.44 5.77 31.56
C ASN A 301 21.50 4.37 32.21
N GLU A 302 21.98 4.33 33.46
CA GLU A 302 22.39 3.13 34.20
C GLU A 302 21.20 2.32 34.78
N GLY A 303 20.27 1.90 33.92
CA GLY A 303 19.16 1.05 34.35
C GLY A 303 18.29 0.50 33.22
N VAL A 304 17.76 -0.70 33.45
CA VAL A 304 16.82 -1.35 32.55
C VAL A 304 15.44 -0.74 32.75
N ASN A 305 15.02 0.10 31.80
CA ASN A 305 13.64 0.59 31.74
C ASN A 305 12.69 -0.56 31.40
N ILE A 306 11.93 -1.04 32.38
CA ILE A 306 10.92 -2.07 32.21
C ILE A 306 9.55 -1.42 32.09
N THR A 307 8.80 -1.80 31.06
CA THR A 307 7.35 -1.58 31.00
C THR A 307 6.68 -2.88 31.43
N CYS A 308 5.59 -2.80 32.20
CA CYS A 308 4.74 -3.94 32.53
C CYS A 308 3.29 -3.71 32.08
N HIS A 309 2.62 -4.81 31.77
CA HIS A 309 1.23 -4.86 31.32
C HIS A 309 0.45 -5.76 32.28
N ASN A 310 -0.41 -5.14 33.08
CA ASN A 310 -0.93 -5.72 34.32
C ASN A 310 0.23 -6.29 35.16
N GLU A 311 0.30 -7.61 35.33
CA GLU A 311 1.28 -8.32 36.17
C GLU A 311 2.45 -8.94 35.40
N LYS A 312 2.57 -8.72 34.07
CA LYS A 312 3.61 -9.33 33.24
C LYS A 312 4.59 -8.30 32.69
N ILE A 313 5.85 -8.69 32.50
CA ILE A 313 6.82 -7.87 31.77
C ILE A 313 6.26 -7.64 30.38
N ALA A 314 6.05 -6.37 30.05
CA ALA A 314 5.67 -5.94 28.73
C ALA A 314 6.95 -5.76 27.91
N LYS A 315 7.80 -4.80 28.30
CA LYS A 315 9.02 -4.43 27.57
C LYS A 315 10.18 -4.46 28.54
N GLU A 316 11.34 -4.97 28.12
CA GLU A 316 12.57 -5.00 28.90
C GLU A 316 13.62 -4.16 28.18
N GLY A 317 13.99 -3.01 28.76
CA GLY A 317 14.97 -2.06 28.21
C GLY A 317 14.41 -0.97 27.28
N ASN A 318 15.24 0.03 26.97
CA ASN A 318 14.92 1.10 26.02
C ASN A 318 14.99 0.65 24.54
N ASN A 319 15.39 -0.59 24.27
CA ASN A 319 16.19 -0.96 23.11
C ASN A 319 15.47 -1.04 21.74
N LEU A 320 14.16 -0.73 21.63
CA LEU A 320 13.34 -1.02 20.43
C LEU A 320 13.95 -0.58 19.08
N PHE A 321 14.62 0.58 19.01
CA PHE A 321 15.28 1.02 17.77
C PHE A 321 16.59 0.28 17.48
N GLN A 322 17.33 -0.10 18.51
CA GLN A 322 18.50 -0.96 18.42
C GLN A 322 18.11 -2.41 18.10
N ASP A 323 16.98 -2.90 18.60
CA ASP A 323 16.42 -4.21 18.24
C ASP A 323 15.92 -4.22 16.78
N ALA A 324 15.35 -3.10 16.31
CA ALA A 324 15.04 -2.88 14.90
C ALA A 324 16.29 -2.96 14.02
N MET A 325 17.37 -2.27 14.41
CA MET A 325 18.66 -2.35 13.72
C MET A 325 19.24 -3.77 13.71
N LYS A 326 19.24 -4.46 14.86
CA LYS A 326 19.67 -5.87 14.95
C LYS A 326 18.79 -6.81 14.13
N PHE A 327 17.49 -6.56 14.00
CA PHE A 327 16.58 -7.33 13.16
C PHE A 327 16.89 -7.19 11.66
N LEU A 328 17.21 -5.96 11.20
CA LEU A 328 17.73 -5.78 9.85
C LEU A 328 19.03 -6.57 9.67
N GLU A 329 20.01 -6.33 10.55
CA GLU A 329 21.36 -6.89 10.49
C GLU A 329 21.38 -8.43 10.54
N LYS A 330 20.61 -9.03 11.47
CA LYS A 330 20.64 -10.48 11.74
C LYS A 330 19.53 -11.28 11.06
N THR A 331 18.30 -10.77 11.02
CA THR A 331 17.16 -11.53 10.47
C THR A 331 17.00 -11.29 8.97
N LEU A 332 16.83 -10.05 8.52
CA LEU A 332 16.65 -9.79 7.08
C LEU A 332 17.96 -10.05 6.30
N PHE A 333 19.09 -9.53 6.79
CA PHE A 333 20.37 -9.57 6.07
C PHE A 333 21.35 -10.65 6.57
N GLY A 334 21.15 -11.21 7.76
CA GLY A 334 21.86 -12.43 8.20
C GLY A 334 21.28 -13.72 7.60
N SER A 335 20.07 -13.68 7.04
CA SER A 335 19.51 -14.78 6.26
C SER A 335 20.19 -14.95 4.89
N ARG A 336 19.98 -16.11 4.26
CA ARG A 336 20.40 -16.36 2.86
C ARG A 336 19.46 -15.75 1.80
N LEU A 337 18.37 -15.08 2.22
CA LEU A 337 17.29 -14.62 1.34
C LEU A 337 17.02 -13.13 1.59
N TRP A 338 17.96 -12.28 1.16
CA TRP A 338 17.81 -10.83 1.23
C TRP A 338 16.56 -10.36 0.45
N PRO A 339 15.78 -9.41 0.98
CA PRO A 339 14.58 -8.91 0.31
C PRO A 339 14.91 -8.19 -1.00
N ASP A 340 14.17 -8.39 -2.09
CA ASP A 340 14.24 -7.48 -3.25
C ASP A 340 13.77 -6.07 -2.85
N ILE A 341 12.77 -6.01 -1.96
CA ILE A 341 12.17 -4.75 -1.50
C ILE A 341 11.98 -4.74 0.02
N ILE A 342 12.35 -3.63 0.64
CA ILE A 342 11.90 -3.26 1.99
C ILE A 342 10.94 -2.08 1.89
N PHE A 343 9.73 -2.26 2.37
CA PHE A 343 8.71 -1.24 2.54
C PHE A 343 8.63 -0.89 4.03
N LEU A 344 8.74 0.39 4.42
CA LEU A 344 8.67 0.75 5.85
C LEU A 344 8.07 2.12 6.19
N ASP A 345 7.49 2.23 7.39
CA ASP A 345 7.02 3.49 7.98
C ASP A 345 8.09 4.08 8.92
N THR A 346 8.76 5.14 8.49
CA THR A 346 9.81 5.83 9.27
C THR A 346 10.02 7.29 8.84
N SER A 347 10.70 8.09 9.67
CA SER A 347 11.16 9.46 9.31
C SER A 347 12.58 9.45 8.73
N LYS A 348 12.99 10.53 8.04
CA LYS A 348 14.34 10.63 7.43
C LYS A 348 15.48 10.27 8.39
N GLN A 349 15.48 10.83 9.59
CA GLN A 349 16.54 10.66 10.60
C GLN A 349 16.71 9.21 11.06
N LYS A 350 15.59 8.47 11.09
CA LYS A 350 15.56 7.06 11.45
C LYS A 350 15.91 6.17 10.26
N LEU A 351 15.56 6.60 9.05
CA LEU A 351 15.93 5.89 7.81
C LEU A 351 17.44 5.81 7.64
N SER A 352 18.21 6.89 7.88
CA SER A 352 19.68 6.85 7.76
C SER A 352 20.32 5.82 8.70
N LEU A 353 19.95 5.83 9.97
CA LEU A 353 20.48 4.88 10.97
C LEU A 353 20.06 3.43 10.69
N LEU A 354 18.88 3.20 10.09
CA LEU A 354 18.46 1.86 9.65
C LEU A 354 19.23 1.40 8.41
N VAL A 355 19.54 2.31 7.48
CA VAL A 355 20.31 2.02 6.27
C VAL A 355 21.77 1.67 6.57
N GLU A 356 22.37 2.23 7.62
CA GLU A 356 23.70 1.83 8.12
C GLU A 356 23.79 0.33 8.50
N LYS A 357 22.65 -0.36 8.65
CA LYS A 357 22.55 -1.80 8.92
C LYS A 357 22.23 -2.66 7.70
N ILE A 358 22.16 -2.05 6.53
CA ILE A 358 21.86 -2.70 5.25
C ILE A 358 23.17 -2.89 4.47
N PRO A 359 23.58 -4.14 4.14
CA PRO A 359 24.84 -4.40 3.44
C PRO A 359 25.01 -3.52 2.18
N PRO A 360 26.17 -2.88 1.96
CA PRO A 360 26.38 -2.06 0.76
C PRO A 360 26.26 -2.82 -0.57
N SER A 361 26.46 -4.15 -0.54
CA SER A 361 26.27 -5.06 -1.67
C SER A 361 24.82 -5.45 -1.94
N TRP A 362 23.87 -5.07 -1.07
CA TRP A 362 22.45 -5.31 -1.31
C TRP A 362 21.89 -4.35 -2.37
N GLY A 363 21.53 -4.90 -3.53
CA GLY A 363 20.98 -4.15 -4.68
C GLY A 363 19.45 -4.08 -4.75
N GLY A 364 18.74 -4.31 -3.64
CA GLY A 364 17.28 -4.14 -3.57
C GLY A 364 16.86 -2.67 -3.43
N THR A 365 15.56 -2.43 -3.24
CA THR A 365 14.97 -1.07 -3.14
C THR A 365 14.25 -0.86 -1.80
N ILE A 366 14.37 0.35 -1.25
CA ILE A 366 13.69 0.77 -0.02
C ILE A 366 12.58 1.77 -0.37
N TYR A 367 11.36 1.48 0.05
CA TYR A 367 10.23 2.41 0.00
C TYR A 367 9.87 2.88 1.43
N PRO A 368 10.47 3.98 1.93
CA PRO A 368 9.98 4.67 3.11
C PRO A 368 8.63 5.30 2.76
N VAL A 369 7.53 4.66 3.18
CA VAL A 369 6.19 5.19 2.93
C VAL A 369 5.85 6.24 3.98
N GLN A 370 5.97 7.47 3.52
CA GLN A 370 5.47 8.62 4.22
C GLN A 370 3.95 8.75 4.02
N ASN A 371 3.33 9.54 4.90
CA ASN A 371 1.99 10.11 4.73
C ASN A 371 0.78 9.15 4.72
N PHE A 372 0.98 7.83 4.76
CA PHE A 372 -0.08 6.80 4.93
C PHE A 372 -0.81 6.86 6.29
N LYS A 373 -0.55 7.90 7.10
CA LYS A 373 -1.07 8.10 8.46
C LYS A 373 -2.27 9.04 8.47
N SER A 374 -3.48 8.47 8.38
CA SER A 374 -4.77 9.21 8.47
C SER A 374 -5.02 10.11 9.68
N LYS A 375 -4.13 10.12 10.68
CA LYS A 375 -4.22 10.98 11.88
C LYS A 375 -3.30 12.19 11.84
N CYS A 376 -2.42 12.29 10.84
CA CYS A 376 -1.56 13.45 10.65
C CYS A 376 -2.33 14.51 9.87
N LEU A 377 -3.01 15.43 10.58
CA LEU A 377 -3.83 16.48 9.96
C LEU A 377 -3.01 17.39 9.01
N ALA A 378 -1.71 17.49 9.27
CA ALA A 378 -0.75 18.25 8.46
C ALA A 378 -0.93 18.02 6.94
N TYR A 379 -1.10 16.76 6.51
CA TYR A 379 -1.20 16.42 5.10
C TYR A 379 -2.49 16.92 4.42
N TYR A 380 -3.48 17.36 5.20
CA TYR A 380 -4.75 17.93 4.74
C TYR A 380 -4.76 19.48 4.76
N ASN A 381 -3.61 20.12 5.01
CA ASN A 381 -3.40 21.54 4.72
C ASN A 381 -2.15 21.69 3.83
N ALA A 382 -2.08 22.78 3.05
CA ALA A 382 -1.02 22.94 2.05
C ALA A 382 0.40 22.95 2.65
N LEU A 383 0.58 23.53 3.83
CA LEU A 383 1.88 23.63 4.49
C LEU A 383 2.40 22.26 4.94
N GLY A 384 1.54 21.42 5.52
CA GLY A 384 1.91 20.07 5.94
C GLY A 384 2.01 19.08 4.78
N LEU A 385 1.24 19.26 3.70
CA LEU A 385 1.43 18.53 2.44
C LEU A 385 2.78 18.90 1.78
N LEU A 386 3.15 20.20 1.77
CA LEU A 386 4.45 20.65 1.29
C LEU A 386 5.60 20.13 2.17
N ALA A 387 5.45 20.19 3.50
CA ALA A 387 6.43 19.64 4.44
C ALA A 387 6.63 18.12 4.22
N ALA A 388 5.55 17.38 3.95
CA ALA A 388 5.59 15.96 3.61
C ALA A 388 6.32 15.68 2.28
N GLN A 389 6.01 16.44 1.22
CA GLN A 389 6.72 16.33 -0.06
C GLN A 389 8.22 16.66 0.10
N ASN A 390 8.56 17.58 0.99
CA ASN A 390 9.94 17.94 1.32
C ASN A 390 10.64 16.86 2.15
N GLU A 391 10.00 16.24 3.15
CA GLU A 391 10.58 15.09 3.86
C GLU A 391 10.77 13.90 2.91
N ALA A 392 9.85 13.67 1.97
CA ALA A 392 9.95 12.59 0.98
C ALA A 392 11.15 12.81 0.05
N LYS A 393 11.26 14.01 -0.55
CA LYS A 393 12.44 14.42 -1.35
C LYS A 393 13.73 14.31 -0.53
N ALA A 394 13.70 14.72 0.74
CA ALA A 394 14.86 14.64 1.61
C ALA A 394 15.25 13.19 1.97
N SER A 395 14.31 12.23 1.98
CA SER A 395 14.61 10.81 2.20
C SER A 395 15.35 10.15 1.02
N LEU A 396 15.14 10.61 -0.22
CA LEU A 396 15.94 10.16 -1.38
C LEU A 396 17.43 10.46 -1.24
N SER A 397 17.79 11.49 -0.45
CA SER A 397 19.19 11.86 -0.20
C SER A 397 19.88 10.99 0.85
N VAL A 398 19.22 9.95 1.37
CA VAL A 398 19.78 9.06 2.40
C VAL A 398 20.63 7.95 1.77
N ASP A 399 20.13 7.33 0.70
CA ASP A 399 20.80 6.21 0.02
C ASP A 399 20.22 6.05 -1.40
N PRO A 400 21.02 5.75 -2.43
CA PRO A 400 20.54 5.61 -3.82
C PRO A 400 19.42 4.57 -3.99
N ARG A 401 19.34 3.57 -3.11
CA ARG A 401 18.33 2.50 -3.07
C ARG A 401 16.97 2.95 -2.53
N VAL A 402 16.86 4.17 -1.98
CA VAL A 402 15.61 4.75 -1.50
C VAL A 402 14.80 5.36 -2.65
N ASP A 403 13.55 4.93 -2.82
CA ASP A 403 12.56 5.47 -3.76
C ASP A 403 11.32 5.97 -3.00
N ILE A 404 10.64 7.01 -3.51
CA ILE A 404 9.41 7.53 -2.90
C ILE A 404 8.19 6.75 -3.40
N LEU A 405 7.30 6.42 -2.47
CA LEU A 405 5.90 6.07 -2.76
C LEU A 405 5.01 6.87 -1.80
N ASP A 406 4.27 7.87 -2.31
CA ASP A 406 3.39 8.66 -1.45
C ASP A 406 2.08 7.90 -1.16
N GLY A 407 2.02 7.32 0.04
CA GLY A 407 0.83 6.62 0.52
C GLY A 407 -0.37 7.56 0.66
N PHE A 408 -0.19 8.87 0.87
CA PHE A 408 -1.32 9.79 1.02
C PHE A 408 -2.05 10.01 -0.30
N THR A 409 -1.35 10.36 -1.37
CA THR A 409 -1.97 10.56 -2.69
C THR A 409 -2.68 9.29 -3.16
N LEU A 410 -2.01 8.13 -3.10
CA LEU A 410 -2.61 6.84 -3.46
C LEU A 410 -3.88 6.52 -2.65
N SER A 411 -3.91 6.86 -1.36
CA SER A 411 -5.08 6.60 -0.51
C SER A 411 -6.14 7.70 -0.49
N THR A 412 -5.89 8.85 -1.13
CA THR A 412 -6.76 10.03 -1.00
C THR A 412 -8.12 9.85 -1.68
N GLY A 413 -8.17 9.49 -2.97
CA GLY A 413 -9.46 9.34 -3.66
C GLY A 413 -10.33 8.22 -3.06
N MET A 414 -9.72 7.12 -2.63
CA MET A 414 -10.43 5.96 -2.09
C MET A 414 -10.99 6.14 -0.67
N ARG A 415 -10.87 7.33 -0.07
CA ARG A 415 -11.36 7.62 1.30
C ARG A 415 -12.86 7.35 1.51
N HIS A 416 -13.65 7.44 0.44
CA HIS A 416 -15.11 7.31 0.44
C HIS A 416 -15.61 5.97 -0.13
N ALA A 417 -14.71 5.17 -0.71
CA ALA A 417 -15.05 3.99 -1.53
C ALA A 417 -15.04 2.65 -0.78
N THR A 418 -15.06 2.65 0.56
CA THR A 418 -15.00 1.43 1.37
C THR A 418 -16.31 1.18 2.10
N GLN A 419 -17.06 0.16 1.67
CA GLN A 419 -18.37 -0.20 2.26
C GLN A 419 -18.31 -0.43 3.78
N SER A 420 -17.17 -0.90 4.27
CA SER A 420 -16.90 -1.21 5.68
C SER A 420 -16.60 0.02 6.56
N SER A 421 -16.37 1.20 5.98
CA SER A 421 -15.84 2.34 6.71
C SER A 421 -16.43 3.69 6.24
N PRO A 422 -17.57 4.12 6.81
CA PRO A 422 -18.22 5.41 6.48
C PRO A 422 -17.48 6.64 7.06
N PHE A 423 -16.21 6.49 7.43
CA PHE A 423 -15.40 7.55 8.03
C PHE A 423 -14.02 7.62 7.36
N ILE A 424 -13.66 8.80 6.83
CA ILE A 424 -12.38 9.08 6.15
C ILE A 424 -11.18 8.66 7.00
N ILE A 425 -11.15 9.00 8.30
CA ILE A 425 -10.02 8.64 9.19
C ILE A 425 -9.78 7.12 9.25
N LYS A 426 -10.85 6.34 9.13
CA LYS A 426 -10.83 4.87 9.20
C LYS A 426 -10.59 4.21 7.85
N SER A 427 -10.83 4.88 6.72
CA SER A 427 -10.59 4.31 5.38
C SER A 427 -9.13 3.90 5.14
N HIS A 428 -8.18 4.53 5.86
CA HIS A 428 -6.75 4.18 5.86
C HIS A 428 -6.37 3.08 6.89
N HIS A 429 -7.32 2.45 7.58
CA HIS A 429 -7.08 1.36 8.53
C HIS A 429 -7.21 -0.01 7.81
N LEU A 430 -6.37 -0.19 6.79
CA LEU A 430 -6.63 -1.05 5.63
C LEU A 430 -6.31 -2.55 5.84
N HIS A 431 -6.64 -3.12 7.00
CA HIS A 431 -6.62 -4.59 7.23
C HIS A 431 -8.02 -5.17 7.50
N HIS A 432 -9.07 -4.50 7.03
CA HIS A 432 -10.44 -5.01 7.16
C HIS A 432 -10.66 -6.24 6.27
N PHE A 433 -10.97 -7.35 6.92
CA PHE A 433 -11.40 -8.56 6.22
C PHE A 433 -12.80 -8.43 5.66
N CYS A 434 -13.02 -9.05 4.51
CA CYS A 434 -14.27 -9.00 3.76
C CYS A 434 -14.61 -10.37 3.13
N LYS A 435 -15.74 -10.41 2.41
CA LYS A 435 -16.18 -11.57 1.62
C LYS A 435 -16.67 -11.13 0.24
N GLU A 436 -16.01 -10.13 -0.33
CA GLU A 436 -16.33 -9.61 -1.66
C GLU A 436 -15.96 -10.64 -2.75
N LEU A 437 -16.55 -10.49 -3.94
CA LEU A 437 -16.33 -11.40 -5.08
C LEU A 437 -16.55 -12.88 -4.71
N ASN A 438 -17.62 -13.17 -3.97
CA ASN A 438 -17.94 -14.50 -3.44
C ASN A 438 -16.78 -15.14 -2.64
N GLY A 439 -15.95 -14.32 -1.99
CA GLY A 439 -14.79 -14.73 -1.20
C GLY A 439 -13.47 -14.85 -1.95
N GLU A 440 -13.39 -14.41 -3.22
CA GLU A 440 -12.11 -14.27 -3.97
C GLU A 440 -11.26 -13.10 -3.46
N MET A 441 -11.92 -12.09 -2.89
CA MET A 441 -11.30 -10.97 -2.20
C MET A 441 -11.65 -11.06 -0.71
N ARG A 442 -10.62 -11.17 0.12
CA ARG A 442 -10.75 -11.32 1.58
C ARG A 442 -10.13 -10.20 2.37
N VAL A 443 -9.26 -9.41 1.77
CA VAL A 443 -8.67 -8.20 2.36
C VAL A 443 -9.10 -7.02 1.49
N CYS A 444 -10.00 -6.19 2.01
CA CYS A 444 -10.63 -5.13 1.21
C CYS A 444 -10.02 -3.76 1.50
N GLY A 445 -9.24 -3.27 0.55
CA GLY A 445 -8.65 -1.95 0.56
C GLY A 445 -7.99 -1.62 -0.78
N ASN A 446 -8.65 -0.84 -1.62
CA ASN A 446 -8.09 -0.45 -2.93
C ASN A 446 -6.67 0.16 -2.82
N PRO A 447 -6.34 1.04 -1.85
CA PRO A 447 -4.97 1.54 -1.69
C PRO A 447 -3.95 0.48 -1.28
N THR A 448 -4.30 -0.50 -0.43
CA THR A 448 -3.35 -1.57 -0.05
C THR A 448 -3.18 -2.60 -1.15
N GLU A 449 -4.22 -2.93 -1.92
CA GLU A 449 -4.08 -3.77 -3.10
C GLU A 449 -3.26 -3.06 -4.19
N MET A 450 -3.47 -1.75 -4.40
CA MET A 450 -2.67 -0.95 -5.34
C MET A 450 -1.18 -0.93 -4.97
N ILE A 451 -0.88 -0.69 -3.69
CA ILE A 451 0.51 -0.74 -3.21
C ILE A 451 1.07 -2.17 -3.34
N ALA A 452 0.31 -3.21 -2.96
CA ALA A 452 0.73 -4.60 -3.13
C ALA A 452 1.04 -4.95 -4.59
N GLN A 453 0.21 -4.53 -5.54
CA GLN A 453 0.41 -4.71 -6.99
C GLN A 453 1.64 -3.96 -7.52
N PHE A 454 1.89 -2.74 -7.02
CA PHE A 454 3.13 -2.01 -7.34
C PHE A 454 4.38 -2.78 -6.86
N LEU A 455 4.39 -3.24 -5.59
CA LEU A 455 5.52 -3.98 -5.01
C LEU A 455 5.75 -5.33 -5.73
N LEU A 456 4.66 -6.08 -6.02
CA LEU A 456 4.73 -7.28 -6.84
C LEU A 456 5.35 -6.99 -8.20
N GLY A 457 4.88 -5.95 -8.89
CA GLY A 457 5.43 -5.56 -10.19
C GLY A 457 6.90 -5.16 -10.14
N GLN A 458 7.37 -4.53 -9.07
CA GLN A 458 8.80 -4.24 -8.88
C GLN A 458 9.66 -5.49 -8.69
N VAL A 459 9.16 -6.48 -7.95
CA VAL A 459 9.89 -7.72 -7.67
C VAL A 459 9.87 -8.68 -8.86
N ILE A 460 8.71 -8.82 -9.51
CA ILE A 460 8.42 -9.80 -10.55
C ILE A 460 8.81 -9.27 -11.95
N ALA A 461 8.45 -8.02 -12.25
CA ALA A 461 8.56 -7.43 -13.58
C ALA A 461 9.10 -5.97 -13.56
N PRO A 462 10.30 -5.71 -13.01
CA PRO A 462 10.86 -4.35 -12.93
C PRO A 462 11.10 -3.68 -14.30
N LYS A 463 11.05 -4.45 -15.39
CA LYS A 463 11.11 -3.97 -16.78
C LYS A 463 9.73 -3.92 -17.47
N GLY A 464 8.64 -3.97 -16.70
CA GLY A 464 7.26 -3.98 -17.17
C GLY A 464 6.74 -5.40 -17.45
N ARG A 465 5.44 -5.61 -17.22
CA ARG A 465 4.76 -6.91 -17.35
C ARG A 465 4.93 -7.53 -18.73
N ASP A 466 4.87 -6.74 -19.80
CA ASP A 466 5.07 -7.23 -21.18
C ASP A 466 6.46 -7.85 -21.42
N VAL A 467 7.51 -7.28 -20.82
CA VAL A 467 8.89 -7.78 -20.99
C VAL A 467 9.08 -9.07 -20.19
N TRP A 468 8.61 -9.08 -18.94
CA TRP A 468 8.59 -10.29 -18.11
C TRP A 468 7.79 -11.42 -18.78
N MET A 469 6.60 -11.13 -19.30
CA MET A 469 5.76 -12.10 -20.01
C MET A 469 6.40 -12.62 -21.31
N LYS A 470 7.30 -11.86 -21.96
CA LYS A 470 8.09 -12.35 -23.10
C LYS A 470 9.27 -13.25 -22.69
N SER A 471 9.74 -13.16 -21.44
CA SER A 471 10.85 -14.00 -20.92
C SER A 471 10.43 -15.37 -20.36
N ILE A 472 9.14 -15.60 -20.11
CA ILE A 472 8.63 -16.84 -19.51
C ILE A 472 8.43 -17.92 -20.58
N ASP A 473 9.06 -19.09 -20.38
CA ASP A 473 8.84 -20.30 -21.19
C ASP A 473 7.34 -20.69 -21.22
N TYR A 474 6.82 -20.95 -22.42
CA TYR A 474 5.46 -21.45 -22.61
C TYR A 474 5.19 -22.72 -21.78
N LYS A 475 6.15 -23.67 -21.75
CA LYS A 475 6.02 -24.92 -20.99
C LYS A 475 5.90 -24.69 -19.48
N MET A 476 6.54 -23.64 -18.96
CA MET A 476 6.44 -23.25 -17.56
C MET A 476 5.03 -22.75 -17.23
N ARG A 477 4.42 -21.94 -18.10
CA ARG A 477 3.02 -21.48 -17.94
C ARG A 477 2.02 -22.64 -17.98
N GLU A 478 2.21 -23.53 -18.94
CA GLU A 478 1.35 -24.71 -19.13
C GLU A 478 1.45 -25.65 -17.92
N LYS A 479 2.66 -25.92 -17.43
CA LYS A 479 2.88 -26.69 -16.19
C LYS A 479 2.21 -26.04 -14.98
N VAL A 480 2.36 -24.73 -14.78
CA VAL A 480 1.73 -24.02 -13.66
C VAL A 480 0.20 -24.15 -13.71
N ARG A 481 -0.40 -23.92 -14.89
CA ARG A 481 -1.85 -24.03 -15.10
C ARG A 481 -2.42 -25.44 -14.92
N LEU A 482 -1.62 -26.47 -15.19
CA LEU A 482 -1.97 -27.87 -14.94
C LEU A 482 -1.69 -28.31 -13.48
N SER A 483 -1.03 -27.48 -12.67
CA SER A 483 -0.68 -27.78 -11.28
C SER A 483 -1.85 -27.48 -10.34
N ASN A 484 -2.77 -28.45 -10.25
CA ASN A 484 -3.88 -28.40 -9.28
C ASN A 484 -3.38 -28.32 -7.83
N THR A 485 -2.27 -29.01 -7.51
CA THR A 485 -1.60 -28.94 -6.21
C THR A 485 -0.49 -27.90 -6.20
N ARG A 486 -0.39 -27.11 -5.13
CA ARG A 486 0.75 -26.26 -4.78
C ARG A 486 0.86 -26.19 -3.25
N THR A 487 2.07 -26.12 -2.71
CA THR A 487 2.28 -25.98 -1.26
C THR A 487 2.52 -24.51 -0.93
N ILE A 488 1.81 -24.01 0.07
CA ILE A 488 2.18 -22.77 0.78
C ILE A 488 2.90 -23.13 2.08
N ARG A 489 3.84 -22.29 2.49
CA ARG A 489 4.48 -22.35 3.80
C ARG A 489 4.24 -21.05 4.54
N VAL A 490 3.94 -21.14 5.83
CA VAL A 490 3.83 -19.99 6.73
C VAL A 490 4.79 -20.23 7.88
N CYS A 491 5.66 -19.27 8.15
CA CYS A 491 6.52 -19.23 9.32
C CYS A 491 6.19 -17.98 10.12
N HIS A 492 6.01 -18.08 11.43
CA HIS A 492 5.60 -16.96 12.25
C HIS A 492 6.23 -16.99 13.64
N ASP A 493 6.40 -15.81 14.22
CA ASP A 493 6.83 -15.64 15.60
C ASP A 493 6.13 -14.42 16.20
N CYS A 494 5.17 -14.69 17.08
CA CYS A 494 4.05 -13.78 17.31
C CYS A 494 3.94 -13.34 18.78
N PRO A 495 3.92 -12.02 19.05
CA PRO A 495 3.37 -11.45 20.26
C PRO A 495 1.92 -11.94 20.37
N LYS A 496 1.79 -12.87 21.30
CA LYS A 496 0.53 -13.44 21.76
C LYS A 496 -0.38 -12.34 22.37
N THR A 497 0.19 -11.25 22.93
CA THR A 497 -0.52 -9.99 23.19
C THR A 497 -0.11 -8.88 22.25
N LEU A 498 -1.07 -8.07 21.79
CA LEU A 498 -0.94 -6.92 20.87
C LEU A 498 0.01 -5.79 21.38
N MET A 499 0.46 -5.90 22.62
CA MET A 499 1.12 -4.84 23.37
C MET A 499 2.13 -5.46 24.36
N PRO A 500 3.35 -4.89 24.47
CA PRO A 500 3.84 -3.71 23.76
C PRO A 500 4.34 -4.07 22.36
N PHE A 501 4.82 -3.07 21.62
CA PHE A 501 5.44 -3.29 20.32
C PHE A 501 6.84 -3.88 20.53
N HIS A 502 7.07 -5.06 19.97
CA HIS A 502 8.34 -5.77 20.02
C HIS A 502 8.86 -6.02 18.61
N ILE A 503 10.17 -5.88 18.47
CA ILE A 503 10.95 -6.44 17.38
C ILE A 503 11.95 -7.38 18.07
N LYS A 504 11.89 -8.69 17.81
CA LYS A 504 12.99 -9.59 18.17
C LYS A 504 14.12 -9.37 17.16
N SER A 505 15.38 -9.34 17.62
CA SER A 505 16.53 -9.31 16.70
C SER A 505 16.64 -10.57 15.85
N GLU A 506 16.26 -11.70 16.44
CA GLU A 506 16.22 -13.05 15.87
C GLU A 506 14.89 -13.71 16.29
N PRO A 507 13.89 -13.77 15.40
CA PRO A 507 12.64 -14.51 15.63
C PRO A 507 12.86 -16.02 15.78
N ASP A 508 12.04 -16.64 16.61
CA ASP A 508 11.96 -18.09 16.85
C ASP A 508 10.79 -18.66 16.04
N LEU A 509 11.07 -19.11 14.81
CA LEU A 509 10.04 -19.33 13.80
C LEU A 509 9.32 -20.67 13.96
N HIS A 510 8.04 -20.62 14.31
CA HIS A 510 7.12 -21.75 14.14
C HIS A 510 6.62 -21.79 12.70
N CYS A 511 6.81 -22.91 12.01
CA CYS A 511 6.48 -23.06 10.59
C CYS A 511 5.49 -24.21 10.35
N TYR A 512 4.55 -24.01 9.42
CA TYR A 512 3.76 -25.09 8.82
C TYR A 512 3.77 -25.01 7.29
N GLU A 513 3.59 -26.16 6.65
CA GLU A 513 3.31 -26.29 5.22
C GLU A 513 1.90 -26.82 4.99
N SER A 514 1.28 -26.44 3.87
CA SER A 514 -0.09 -26.85 3.54
C SER A 514 -0.33 -26.84 2.04
N ALA A 515 -0.99 -27.88 1.52
CA ALA A 515 -1.53 -27.94 0.16
C ALA A 515 -3.02 -27.56 0.09
N GLU A 516 -3.70 -27.45 1.24
CA GLU A 516 -5.12 -27.11 1.34
C GLU A 516 -5.35 -25.61 1.56
N GLY A 517 -4.31 -24.90 2.02
CA GLY A 517 -4.33 -23.47 2.30
C GLY A 517 -4.04 -23.12 3.76
N LEU A 518 -4.49 -21.93 4.17
CA LEU A 518 -4.20 -21.40 5.50
C LEU A 518 -4.88 -22.22 6.59
N GLN A 519 -4.12 -22.60 7.61
CA GLN A 519 -4.63 -23.39 8.72
C GLN A 519 -5.49 -22.52 9.65
N LEU A 520 -6.48 -23.15 10.29
CA LEU A 520 -7.26 -22.56 11.37
C LEU A 520 -6.43 -22.55 12.64
N ASN A 521 -5.91 -21.38 13.05
CA ASN A 521 -5.49 -21.24 14.44
C ASN A 521 -6.75 -21.12 15.32
N LEU A 522 -7.11 -22.19 16.02
CA LEU A 522 -8.25 -22.23 16.95
C LEU A 522 -7.93 -21.68 18.34
N GLU A 523 -6.64 -21.48 18.67
CA GLU A 523 -6.26 -20.92 19.96
C GLU A 523 -6.66 -19.44 20.08
N GLN A 524 -7.16 -19.10 21.27
CA GLN A 524 -7.48 -17.74 21.70
C GLN A 524 -6.62 -17.31 22.90
N THR A 525 -6.08 -18.28 23.65
CA THR A 525 -5.36 -18.11 24.92
C THR A 525 -3.88 -17.83 24.70
N TYR A 526 -3.62 -16.65 24.13
CA TYR A 526 -2.30 -16.18 23.79
C TYR A 526 -1.65 -15.39 24.95
N THR A 527 -0.61 -15.98 25.58
CA THR A 527 0.20 -15.41 26.68
C THR A 527 1.50 -14.68 26.25
N VAL A 528 1.91 -13.60 26.94
CA VAL A 528 3.07 -12.77 26.55
C VAL A 528 4.34 -13.61 26.31
N TRP A 529 5.09 -13.31 25.24
CA TRP A 529 6.34 -13.95 24.77
C TRP A 529 7.13 -14.85 25.75
N ASN A 530 7.48 -14.32 26.92
CA ASN A 530 8.34 -14.99 27.91
C ASN A 530 7.60 -15.38 29.20
N ASP A 531 6.30 -15.06 29.29
CA ASP A 531 5.39 -15.15 30.45
C ASP A 531 5.88 -14.57 31.80
N ARG A 532 7.06 -13.92 31.81
CA ARG A 532 7.74 -13.40 33.00
C ARG A 532 6.83 -12.47 33.81
N PRO A 533 6.69 -12.71 35.14
CA PRO A 533 6.00 -11.76 36.00
C PRO A 533 6.77 -10.43 36.03
N CYS A 534 6.02 -9.34 36.10
CA CYS A 534 6.55 -8.02 36.31
C CYS A 534 7.32 -7.96 37.63
N PRO A 535 8.54 -7.38 37.67
CA PRO A 535 9.30 -7.23 38.91
C PRO A 535 8.52 -6.49 39.99
N LYS A 536 8.75 -6.82 41.26
CA LYS A 536 7.97 -6.32 42.40
C LYS A 536 8.09 -4.80 42.53
N GLU A 537 9.24 -4.26 42.18
CA GLU A 537 9.61 -2.86 42.15
C GLU A 537 8.76 -2.10 41.10
N CYS A 538 8.57 -2.69 39.91
CA CYS A 538 7.66 -2.16 38.91
C CYS A 538 6.19 -2.28 39.34
N MET A 539 5.79 -3.39 39.98
CA MET A 539 4.41 -3.58 40.45
C MET A 539 3.99 -2.64 41.58
N GLN A 540 4.96 -2.11 42.34
CA GLN A 540 4.75 -1.04 43.31
C GLN A 540 4.49 0.33 42.67
N THR A 541 4.81 0.54 41.39
CA THR A 541 4.49 1.79 40.69
C THR A 541 3.02 1.86 40.29
N GLN A 542 2.45 3.08 40.34
CA GLN A 542 1.12 3.33 39.77
C GLN A 542 1.17 3.20 38.24
N PRO A 543 0.08 2.77 37.58
CA PRO A 543 0.01 2.78 36.12
C PRO A 543 0.23 4.18 35.54
N VAL A 544 1.22 4.33 34.67
CA VAL A 544 1.47 5.55 33.88
C VAL A 544 0.40 5.76 32.79
N GLY A 545 -0.45 4.77 32.55
CA GLY A 545 -1.62 4.88 31.69
C GLY A 545 -2.36 3.56 31.53
N LYS A 546 -3.41 3.57 30.70
CA LYS A 546 -4.15 2.37 30.27
C LYS A 546 -4.13 2.25 28.75
N VAL A 547 -3.87 1.06 28.25
CA VAL A 547 -3.94 0.75 26.81
C VAL A 547 -5.07 -0.24 26.54
N TYR A 548 -5.95 0.14 25.63
CA TYR A 548 -7.03 -0.72 25.17
C TYR A 548 -6.50 -1.70 24.12
N THR A 549 -6.52 -2.98 24.46
CA THR A 549 -6.21 -4.11 23.57
C THR A 549 -7.52 -4.76 23.10
N GLN A 550 -7.43 -5.72 22.17
CA GLN A 550 -8.60 -6.53 21.78
C GLN A 550 -9.14 -7.37 22.96
N SER A 551 -8.32 -7.65 23.97
CA SER A 551 -8.68 -8.39 25.20
C SER A 551 -9.11 -7.47 26.36
N GLY A 552 -9.34 -6.18 26.11
CA GLY A 552 -9.73 -5.19 27.13
C GLY A 552 -8.63 -4.19 27.48
N SER A 553 -8.89 -3.35 28.49
CA SER A 553 -7.94 -2.36 29.00
C SER A 553 -6.85 -2.99 29.87
N VAL A 554 -5.61 -2.65 29.59
CA VAL A 554 -4.41 -3.13 30.29
C VAL A 554 -3.74 -1.95 31.00
N ASP A 555 -3.43 -2.10 32.28
CA ASP A 555 -2.62 -1.14 33.04
C ASP A 555 -1.18 -1.17 32.52
N VAL A 556 -0.65 -0.02 32.15
CA VAL A 556 0.76 0.15 31.77
C VAL A 556 1.52 0.72 32.96
N ARG A 557 2.46 -0.04 33.51
CA ARG A 557 3.44 0.44 34.50
C ARG A 557 4.79 0.64 33.83
N GLN A 558 5.58 1.59 34.30
CA GLN A 558 6.96 1.78 33.87
C GLN A 558 7.84 2.00 35.10
N CYS A 559 8.99 1.32 35.16
CA CYS A 559 10.02 1.54 36.16
C CYS A 559 11.41 1.43 35.52
N THR A 560 12.42 1.92 36.23
CA THR A 560 13.83 1.68 35.91
C THR A 560 14.41 0.79 37.00
N ILE A 561 14.88 -0.40 36.64
CA ILE A 561 15.62 -1.28 37.56
C ILE A 561 17.12 -1.04 37.35
N ARG A 562 17.87 -0.96 38.44
CA ARG A 562 19.34 -0.84 38.46
C ARG A 562 19.96 -2.21 38.70
#